data_AF-A0A2N5RFI8-F1
#
_entry.id   AF-A0A2N5RFI8-F1
#
_cell.length_a   1.000
_cell.length_b   1.000
_cell.length_c   1.000
_cell.angle_alpha   90.00
_cell.angle_beta   90.00
_cell.angle_gamma   90.00
#
_symmetry.space_group_name_H-M   'P 1'
#
loop_
_entity.id
_entity.type
_entity.pdbx_description
1 polymer ?
#
loop_
_entity_poly.entity_id
_entity_poly.type
_entity_poly.pdbx_seq_one_letter_code
_entity_poly.pdbx_strand_id
1 'polypeptide(L)'
;MRRVNMNLVWIGVIFSIASTFLLVKYYGEILSGKQGHVFALAALFLSIVSSLSLFVVYRQWAILLNENTLNTKKLAESYGIDLKGIPLVPNWTYFAFVLFWFLSFLFPEVWLFSLLQVVFFVTFLHFLFEAARHLQEEKARLYRTLFDVEFRPIIKERNVLSVLLLTLITLGVYWLYLIVELSKEINEFLDADERTMKNLEVKL
;
A
#
# COMPACT_ATOMS: atom_id res chain seq x y z
N MET A 1 -18.83 -1.66 -0.30
CA MET A 1 -17.80 -1.03 -1.20
C MET A 1 -16.70 -2.03 -1.56
N ARG A 2 -15.78 -1.68 -2.49
CA ARG A 2 -14.57 -2.52 -2.78
C ARG A 2 -13.63 -2.54 -1.56
N ARG A 3 -12.79 -3.59 -1.47
CA ARG A 3 -11.85 -3.83 -0.36
C ARG A 3 -10.48 -4.24 -0.91
N VAL A 4 -9.43 -4.04 -0.12
CA VAL A 4 -8.10 -4.60 -0.38
C VAL A 4 -8.19 -6.12 -0.26
N ASN A 5 -7.68 -6.83 -1.27
CA ASN A 5 -7.72 -8.29 -1.31
C ASN A 5 -6.64 -8.89 -0.38
N MET A 6 -7.05 -9.31 0.81
CA MET A 6 -6.14 -9.89 1.80
C MET A 6 -5.48 -11.21 1.36
N ASN A 7 -6.05 -11.95 0.41
CA ASN A 7 -5.40 -13.14 -0.13
C ASN A 7 -4.17 -12.75 -0.95
N LEU A 8 -4.26 -11.68 -1.77
CA LEU A 8 -3.11 -11.17 -2.52
C LEU A 8 -2.04 -10.58 -1.60
N VAL A 9 -2.45 -9.93 -0.52
CA VAL A 9 -1.54 -9.46 0.56
C VAL A 9 -0.73 -10.64 1.10
N TRP A 10 -1.39 -11.72 1.53
CA TRP A 10 -0.72 -12.88 2.11
C TRP A 10 0.11 -13.67 1.09
N ILE A 11 -0.38 -13.86 -0.13
CA ILE A 11 0.40 -14.48 -1.22
C ILE A 11 1.68 -13.67 -1.45
N GLY A 12 1.56 -12.34 -1.57
CA GLY A 12 2.68 -11.42 -1.72
C GLY A 12 3.73 -11.59 -0.62
N VAL A 13 3.29 -11.53 0.64
CA VAL A 13 4.18 -11.61 1.81
C VAL A 13 4.82 -12.99 1.95
N ILE A 14 4.03 -14.06 1.93
CA ILE A 14 4.54 -15.42 2.14
C ILE A 14 5.52 -15.81 1.03
N PHE A 15 5.21 -15.49 -0.22
CA PHE A 15 6.10 -15.83 -1.34
C PHE A 15 7.36 -14.97 -1.35
N SER A 16 7.31 -13.72 -0.86
CA SER A 16 8.50 -12.89 -0.66
C SER A 16 9.44 -13.52 0.38
N ILE A 17 8.89 -13.98 1.51
CA ILE A 17 9.63 -14.65 2.57
C ILE A 17 10.24 -15.96 2.04
N ALA A 18 9.43 -16.81 1.42
CA ALA A 18 9.88 -18.08 0.86
C ALA A 18 10.97 -17.89 -0.22
N SER A 19 10.79 -16.92 -1.12
CA SER A 19 11.79 -16.56 -2.13
C SER A 19 13.12 -16.16 -1.49
N THR A 20 13.09 -15.32 -0.45
CA THR A 20 14.29 -14.92 0.30
C THR A 20 15.01 -16.13 0.91
N PHE A 21 14.30 -17.05 1.55
CA PHE A 21 14.91 -18.27 2.10
C PHE A 21 15.53 -19.15 1.03
N LEU A 22 14.86 -19.33 -0.12
CA LEU A 22 15.39 -20.11 -1.24
C LEU A 22 16.63 -19.46 -1.85
N LEU A 23 16.65 -18.13 -1.93
CA LEU A 23 17.81 -17.38 -2.41
C LEU A 23 19.03 -17.60 -1.49
N VAL A 24 18.83 -17.56 -0.17
CA VAL A 24 19.91 -17.89 0.80
C VAL A 24 20.41 -19.33 0.61
N LYS A 25 19.50 -20.29 0.40
CA LYS A 25 19.89 -21.69 0.11
C LYS A 25 20.70 -21.79 -1.18
N TYR A 26 20.28 -21.10 -2.24
CA TYR A 26 21.00 -21.06 -3.51
C TYR A 26 22.42 -20.50 -3.36
N TYR A 27 22.60 -19.38 -2.65
CA TYR A 27 23.94 -18.86 -2.36
C TYR A 27 24.79 -19.83 -1.54
N GLY A 28 24.19 -20.56 -0.60
CA GLY A 28 24.87 -21.63 0.14
C GLY A 28 25.34 -22.78 -0.77
N GLU A 29 24.58 -23.14 -1.82
CA GLU A 29 25.00 -24.12 -2.81
C GLU A 29 26.21 -23.63 -3.62
N ILE A 30 26.17 -22.38 -4.10
CA ILE A 30 27.30 -21.76 -4.81
C ILE A 30 28.57 -21.79 -3.96
N LEU A 31 28.47 -21.36 -2.69
CA LEU A 31 29.61 -21.30 -1.77
C LEU A 31 30.17 -22.69 -1.42
N SER A 32 29.34 -23.73 -1.49
CA SER A 32 29.76 -25.13 -1.28
C SER A 32 30.21 -25.84 -2.56
N GLY A 33 30.31 -25.12 -3.69
CA GLY A 33 30.76 -25.66 -4.98
C GLY A 33 29.71 -26.53 -5.69
N LYS A 34 28.45 -26.52 -5.24
CA LYS A 34 27.35 -27.24 -5.88
C LYS A 34 26.72 -26.37 -6.98
N GLN A 35 26.55 -26.94 -8.17
CA GLN A 35 25.90 -26.25 -9.30
C GLN A 35 24.41 -26.62 -9.42
N GLY A 36 23.67 -26.46 -8.34
CA GLY A 36 22.21 -26.60 -8.32
C GLY A 36 21.52 -25.31 -8.76
N HIS A 37 20.62 -25.37 -9.74
CA HIS A 37 19.83 -24.20 -10.18
C HIS A 37 18.37 -24.23 -9.71
N VAL A 38 17.95 -25.32 -9.07
CA VAL A 38 16.54 -25.53 -8.66
C VAL A 38 16.10 -24.45 -7.67
N PHE A 39 16.92 -24.13 -6.66
CA PHE A 39 16.60 -23.09 -5.69
C PHE A 39 16.57 -21.69 -6.31
N ALA A 40 17.46 -21.39 -7.26
CA ALA A 40 17.43 -20.12 -7.99
C ALA A 40 16.14 -19.95 -8.81
N LEU A 41 15.76 -20.96 -9.59
CA LEU A 41 14.55 -20.92 -10.41
C LEU A 41 13.29 -20.81 -9.55
N ALA A 42 13.21 -21.56 -8.45
CA ALA A 42 12.10 -21.48 -7.51
C ALA A 42 12.03 -20.12 -6.80
N ALA A 43 13.18 -19.58 -6.37
CA ALA A 43 13.25 -18.25 -5.76
C ALA A 43 12.76 -17.17 -6.73
N LEU A 44 13.22 -17.21 -7.99
CA LEU A 44 12.80 -16.29 -9.04
C LEU A 44 11.29 -16.36 -9.27
N PHE A 45 10.74 -17.56 -9.47
CA PHE A 45 9.31 -17.75 -9.68
C PHE A 45 8.47 -17.17 -8.53
N LEU A 46 8.81 -17.51 -7.28
CA LEU A 46 8.11 -16.98 -6.11
C LEU A 46 8.25 -15.45 -5.99
N SER A 47 9.43 -14.89 -6.33
CA SER A 47 9.65 -13.44 -6.30
C SER A 47 8.76 -12.68 -7.29
N ILE A 48 8.54 -13.24 -8.48
CA ILE A 48 7.69 -12.65 -9.52
C ILE A 48 6.23 -12.69 -9.07
N VAL A 49 5.74 -13.86 -8.63
CA VAL A 49 4.35 -14.00 -8.16
C VAL A 49 4.08 -13.10 -6.95
N SER A 50 5.05 -13.01 -6.03
CA SER A 50 4.99 -12.09 -4.89
C SER A 50 4.85 -10.63 -5.36
N SER A 51 5.75 -10.18 -6.24
CA SER A 51 5.78 -8.80 -6.73
C SER A 51 4.49 -8.42 -7.46
N LEU A 52 3.99 -9.29 -8.35
CA LEU A 52 2.73 -9.06 -9.06
C LEU A 52 1.54 -8.95 -8.12
N SER A 53 1.47 -9.82 -7.10
CA SER A 53 0.42 -9.77 -6.08
C SER A 53 0.47 -8.46 -5.30
N LEU A 54 1.66 -8.01 -4.92
CA LEU A 54 1.86 -6.77 -4.18
C LEU A 54 1.59 -5.52 -5.03
N PHE A 55 1.88 -5.52 -6.34
CA PHE A 55 1.50 -4.41 -7.22
C PHE A 55 0.00 -4.19 -7.26
N VAL A 56 -0.78 -5.28 -7.31
CA VAL A 56 -2.24 -5.18 -7.23
C VAL A 56 -2.67 -4.58 -5.90
N VAL A 57 -2.07 -5.02 -4.77
CA VAL A 57 -2.36 -4.49 -3.44
C VAL A 57 -2.06 -3.00 -3.34
N TYR A 58 -0.86 -2.56 -3.75
CA TYR A 58 -0.49 -1.15 -3.72
C TYR A 58 -1.42 -0.30 -4.58
N ARG A 59 -1.84 -0.83 -5.74
CA ARG A 59 -2.82 -0.16 -6.58
C ARG A 59 -4.18 -0.05 -5.89
N GLN A 60 -4.62 -1.09 -5.20
CA GLN A 60 -5.86 -1.08 -4.42
C GLN A 60 -5.84 -0.02 -3.34
N TRP A 61 -4.73 0.17 -2.61
CA TRP A 61 -4.63 1.22 -1.60
C TRP A 61 -4.93 2.61 -2.17
N ALA A 62 -4.29 2.97 -3.28
CA ALA A 62 -4.47 4.27 -3.91
C ALA A 62 -5.88 4.45 -4.48
N ILE A 63 -6.41 3.44 -5.19
CA ILE A 63 -7.75 3.52 -5.78
C ILE A 63 -8.81 3.69 -4.70
N LEU A 64 -8.77 2.88 -3.63
CA LEU A 64 -9.79 2.89 -2.60
C LEU A 64 -9.81 4.20 -1.81
N LEU A 65 -8.64 4.75 -1.47
CA LEU A 65 -8.55 6.05 -0.81
C LEU A 65 -9.00 7.19 -1.72
N ASN A 66 -8.66 7.14 -3.01
CA ASN A 66 -9.10 8.15 -3.98
C ASN A 66 -10.62 8.09 -4.22
N GLU A 67 -11.19 6.91 -4.43
CA GLU A 67 -12.64 6.72 -4.57
C GLU A 67 -13.38 7.24 -3.33
N ASN A 68 -12.88 6.89 -2.14
CA ASN A 68 -13.48 7.34 -0.89
C ASN A 68 -13.36 8.86 -0.69
N THR A 69 -12.23 9.45 -1.08
CA THR A 69 -12.03 10.91 -1.12
C THR A 69 -13.05 11.59 -2.01
N LEU A 70 -13.24 11.08 -3.23
CA LEU A 70 -14.20 11.64 -4.18
C LEU A 70 -15.64 11.52 -3.65
N ASN A 71 -15.99 10.40 -3.02
CA ASN A 71 -17.31 10.22 -2.40
C ASN A 71 -17.53 11.19 -1.24
N THR A 72 -16.50 11.43 -0.42
CA THR A 72 -16.56 12.39 0.69
C THR A 72 -16.73 13.82 0.19
N LYS A 73 -16.02 14.21 -0.88
CA LYS A 73 -16.21 15.52 -1.53
C LYS A 73 -17.63 15.69 -2.05
N LYS A 74 -18.15 14.70 -2.79
CA LYS A 74 -19.53 14.72 -3.29
C LYS A 74 -20.57 14.82 -2.16
N LEU A 75 -20.35 14.11 -1.06
CA LEU A 75 -21.22 14.20 0.11
C LEU A 75 -21.21 15.62 0.67
N ALA A 76 -20.03 16.21 0.91
CA ALA A 76 -19.95 17.57 1.42
C ALA A 76 -20.61 18.60 0.48
N GLU A 77 -20.37 18.48 -0.83
CA GLU A 77 -20.99 19.32 -1.86
C GLU A 77 -22.53 19.24 -1.81
N SER A 78 -23.11 18.07 -1.56
CA SER A 78 -24.57 17.90 -1.43
C SER A 78 -25.17 18.64 -0.23
N TYR A 79 -24.37 18.97 0.78
CA TYR A 79 -24.76 19.79 1.94
C TYR A 79 -24.21 21.23 1.84
N GLY A 80 -23.69 21.65 0.68
CA GLY A 80 -23.17 23.00 0.47
C GLY A 80 -21.84 23.29 1.17
N ILE A 81 -21.11 22.26 1.60
CA ILE A 81 -19.79 22.38 2.24
C ILE A 81 -18.70 22.14 1.19
N ASP A 82 -17.82 23.12 1.00
CA ASP A 82 -16.63 22.98 0.14
C ASP A 82 -15.44 22.43 0.94
N LEU A 83 -15.16 21.14 0.77
CA LEU A 83 -13.96 20.52 1.32
C LEU A 83 -12.74 20.85 0.45
N LYS A 84 -12.18 22.04 0.66
CA LYS A 84 -10.91 22.42 0.06
C LYS A 84 -9.79 21.54 0.63
N GLY A 85 -9.18 20.73 -0.25
CA GLY A 85 -7.82 20.25 0.00
C GLY A 85 -7.64 18.80 0.48
N ILE A 86 -8.59 17.87 0.28
CA ILE A 86 -8.23 16.45 0.40
C ILE A 86 -7.39 16.05 -0.82
N PRO A 87 -6.08 15.71 -0.65
CA PRO A 87 -5.21 15.35 -1.75
C PRO A 87 -5.53 13.95 -2.25
N LEU A 88 -5.47 13.77 -3.57
CA LEU A 88 -5.56 12.45 -4.19
C LEU A 88 -4.17 11.86 -4.35
N VAL A 89 -4.06 10.54 -4.24
CA VAL A 89 -2.83 9.81 -4.57
C VAL A 89 -2.62 9.88 -6.08
N PRO A 90 -1.54 10.52 -6.58
CA PRO A 90 -1.32 10.65 -8.01
C PRO A 90 -1.00 9.31 -8.66
N ASN A 91 -1.70 8.94 -9.74
CA ASN A 91 -1.51 7.65 -10.40
C ASN A 91 -0.08 7.44 -10.95
N TRP A 92 0.59 8.53 -11.34
CA TRP A 92 1.91 8.47 -11.97
C TRP A 92 2.99 7.91 -11.03
N THR A 93 2.86 8.11 -9.71
CA THR A 93 3.87 7.65 -8.74
C THR A 93 3.89 6.13 -8.68
N TYR A 94 2.72 5.49 -8.67
CA TYR A 94 2.57 4.04 -8.77
C TYR A 94 3.11 3.50 -10.10
N PHE A 95 2.73 4.10 -11.23
CA PHE A 95 3.15 3.61 -12.54
C PHE A 95 4.65 3.78 -12.78
N ALA A 96 5.24 4.89 -12.33
CA ALA A 96 6.68 5.09 -12.37
C ALA A 96 7.40 4.03 -11.52
N PHE A 97 6.92 3.78 -10.30
CA PHE A 97 7.45 2.70 -9.45
C PHE A 97 7.43 1.33 -10.16
N VAL A 98 6.29 0.93 -10.73
CA VAL A 98 6.17 -0.36 -11.43
C VAL A 98 7.05 -0.42 -12.68
N LEU A 99 7.12 0.67 -13.45
CA LEU A 99 7.99 0.77 -14.62
C LEU A 99 9.46 0.56 -14.23
N PHE A 100 9.93 1.27 -13.20
CA PHE A 100 11.32 1.13 -12.78
C PHE A 100 11.61 -0.22 -12.13
N TRP A 101 10.66 -0.85 -11.44
CA TRP A 101 10.80 -2.25 -11.03
C TRP A 101 11.01 -3.18 -12.23
N PHE A 102 10.22 -3.01 -13.28
CA PHE A 102 10.32 -3.82 -14.49
C PHE A 102 11.64 -3.59 -15.23
N LEU A 103 12.09 -2.33 -15.30
CA LEU A 103 13.40 -1.98 -15.88
C LEU A 103 14.56 -2.57 -15.06
N SER A 104 14.50 -2.50 -13.72
CA SER A 104 15.50 -3.14 -12.84
C SER A 104 15.54 -4.65 -13.04
N PHE A 105 14.38 -5.27 -13.26
CA PHE A 105 14.29 -6.70 -13.52
C PHE A 105 14.93 -7.10 -14.87
N LEU A 106 14.69 -6.32 -15.94
CA LEU A 106 15.25 -6.59 -17.26
C LEU A 106 16.74 -6.22 -17.38
N PHE A 107 17.17 -5.19 -16.66
CA PHE A 107 18.53 -4.63 -16.74
C PHE A 107 19.17 -4.54 -15.35
N PRO A 108 19.46 -5.69 -14.70
CA PRO A 108 19.94 -5.72 -13.31
C PRO A 108 21.29 -5.01 -13.11
N GLU A 109 22.11 -4.92 -14.17
CA GLU A 109 23.41 -4.23 -14.14
C GLU A 109 23.27 -2.69 -14.04
N VAL A 110 22.09 -2.15 -14.36
CA VAL A 110 21.82 -0.70 -14.34
C VAL A 110 21.25 -0.31 -12.98
N TRP A 111 22.15 -0.10 -12.01
CA TRP A 111 21.80 0.24 -10.63
C TRP A 111 20.86 1.46 -10.49
N LEU A 112 20.90 2.39 -11.46
CA LEU A 112 20.03 3.57 -11.50
C LEU A 112 18.54 3.21 -11.53
N PHE A 113 18.15 2.13 -12.19
CA PHE A 113 16.74 1.70 -12.22
C PHE A 113 16.27 1.25 -10.83
N SER A 114 17.12 0.54 -10.08
CA SER A 114 16.83 0.14 -8.69
C SER A 114 16.70 1.36 -7.78
N LEU A 115 17.57 2.38 -7.95
CA LEU A 115 17.45 3.62 -7.21
C LEU A 115 16.14 4.36 -7.53
N LEU A 116 15.82 4.52 -8.81
CA LEU A 116 14.59 5.19 -9.24
C LEU A 116 13.34 4.46 -8.78
N GLN A 117 13.33 3.12 -8.83
CA GLN A 117 12.26 2.31 -8.26
C GLN A 117 12.01 2.67 -6.80
N VAL A 118 13.06 2.74 -5.96
CA VAL A 118 12.94 3.11 -4.55
C VAL A 118 12.42 4.54 -4.38
N VAL A 119 12.94 5.50 -5.15
CA VAL A 119 12.50 6.91 -5.11
C VAL A 119 11.02 7.04 -5.42
N PHE A 120 10.54 6.43 -6.50
CA PHE A 120 9.13 6.49 -6.87
C PHE A 120 8.25 5.71 -5.88
N PHE A 121 8.77 4.62 -5.30
CA PHE A 121 8.05 3.88 -4.27
C PHE A 121 7.84 4.72 -2.99
N VAL A 122 8.89 5.38 -2.51
CA VAL A 122 8.83 6.29 -1.36
C VAL A 122 7.90 7.47 -1.67
N THR A 123 7.99 8.03 -2.87
CA THR A 123 7.10 9.11 -3.33
C THR A 123 5.63 8.66 -3.34
N PHE A 124 5.35 7.46 -3.83
CA PHE A 124 4.02 6.86 -3.79
C PHE A 124 3.48 6.75 -2.36
N LEU A 125 4.28 6.22 -1.42
CA LEU A 125 3.89 6.09 -0.02
C LEU A 125 3.66 7.44 0.66
N HIS A 126 4.47 8.46 0.33
CA HIS A 126 4.29 9.81 0.85
C HIS A 126 2.88 10.34 0.53
N PHE A 127 2.49 10.34 -0.75
CA PHE A 127 1.15 10.77 -1.15
C PHE A 127 0.05 9.87 -0.59
N LEU A 128 0.30 8.56 -0.46
CA LEU A 128 -0.66 7.62 0.12
C LEU A 128 -0.97 7.97 1.59
N PHE A 129 0.06 8.19 2.41
CA PHE A 129 -0.11 8.54 3.81
C PHE A 129 -0.70 9.93 4.00
N GLU A 130 -0.31 10.89 3.15
CA GLU A 130 -0.88 12.24 3.16
C GLU A 130 -2.38 12.22 2.83
N ALA A 131 -2.78 11.50 1.78
CA ALA A 131 -4.18 11.34 1.41
C ALA A 131 -4.98 10.64 2.51
N ALA A 132 -4.46 9.56 3.10
CA ALA A 132 -5.13 8.84 4.18
C ALA A 132 -5.33 9.69 5.43
N ARG A 133 -4.34 10.51 5.80
CA ARG A 133 -4.41 11.42 6.95
C ARG A 133 -5.49 12.49 6.73
N HIS A 134 -5.37 13.23 5.62
CA HIS A 134 -6.32 14.31 5.30
C HIS A 134 -7.75 13.80 5.11
N LEU A 135 -7.94 12.64 4.49
CA LEU A 135 -9.27 12.06 4.31
C LEU A 135 -9.95 11.76 5.64
N GLN A 136 -9.21 11.18 6.60
CA GLN A 136 -9.77 10.85 7.91
C GLN A 136 -10.08 12.10 8.73
N GLU A 137 -9.20 13.10 8.71
CA GLU A 137 -9.41 14.39 9.39
C GLU A 137 -10.67 15.08 8.86
N GLU A 138 -10.81 15.17 7.53
CA GLU A 138 -11.97 15.84 6.91
C GLU A 138 -13.27 15.04 7.08
N LYS A 139 -13.23 13.71 7.04
CA LYS A 139 -14.41 12.90 7.40
C LYS A 139 -14.83 13.09 8.84
N ALA A 140 -13.89 13.09 9.77
CA ALA A 140 -14.19 13.30 11.18
C ALA A 140 -14.86 14.64 11.43
N ARG A 141 -14.40 15.70 10.75
CA ARG A 141 -15.05 17.02 10.77
C ARG A 141 -16.43 16.97 10.13
N LEU A 142 -16.53 16.44 8.92
CA LEU A 142 -17.78 16.38 8.15
C LEU A 142 -18.89 15.63 8.91
N TYR A 143 -18.58 14.45 9.45
CA TYR A 143 -19.56 13.64 10.17
C TYR A 143 -19.98 14.23 11.51
N ARG A 144 -19.05 14.89 12.21
CA ARG A 144 -19.41 15.64 13.41
C ARG A 144 -20.30 16.84 13.09
N THR A 145 -19.98 17.60 12.04
CA THR A 145 -20.73 18.82 11.68
C THR A 145 -22.11 18.51 11.12
N LEU A 146 -22.24 17.51 10.26
CA LEU A 146 -23.50 17.21 9.57
C LEU A 146 -24.42 16.29 10.36
N PHE A 147 -23.86 15.37 11.15
CA PHE A 147 -24.62 14.26 11.73
C PHE A 147 -24.42 14.09 13.24
N ASP A 148 -23.58 14.92 13.88
CA ASP A 148 -23.20 14.80 15.29
C ASP A 148 -22.67 13.39 15.65
N VAL A 149 -21.95 12.76 14.70
CA VAL A 149 -21.33 11.44 14.87
C VAL A 149 -19.81 11.58 14.99
N GLU A 150 -19.23 10.98 16.04
CA GLU A 150 -17.78 10.87 16.16
C GLU A 150 -17.24 9.79 15.22
N PHE A 151 -16.45 10.19 14.23
CA PHE A 151 -15.70 9.28 13.38
C PHE A 151 -14.23 9.27 13.78
N ARG A 152 -13.75 8.12 14.24
CA ARG A 152 -12.39 7.98 14.78
C ARG A 152 -11.37 7.68 13.67
N PRO A 153 -10.15 8.22 13.75
CA PRO A 153 -9.08 7.83 12.86
C PRO A 153 -8.70 6.37 13.10
N ILE A 154 -8.67 5.58 12.03
CA ILE A 154 -8.38 4.14 12.01
C ILE A 154 -7.03 3.86 11.35
N ILE A 155 -6.72 4.54 10.23
CA ILE A 155 -5.42 4.39 9.56
C ILE A 155 -4.39 5.21 10.32
N LYS A 156 -3.38 4.53 10.86
CA LYS A 156 -2.34 5.17 11.67
C LYS A 156 -1.52 6.13 10.83
N GLU A 157 -1.25 7.31 11.38
CA GLU A 157 -0.35 8.26 10.76
C GLU A 157 1.08 7.73 10.74
N ARG A 158 1.72 7.84 9.58
CA ARG A 158 3.06 7.32 9.36
C ARG A 158 3.88 8.35 8.59
N ASN A 159 5.09 8.59 9.07
CA ASN A 159 6.08 9.34 8.33
C ASN A 159 6.81 8.38 7.37
N VAL A 160 6.86 8.73 6.08
CA VAL A 160 7.52 7.92 5.06
C VAL A 160 9.00 7.70 5.34
N LEU A 161 9.70 8.68 5.92
CA LEU A 161 11.11 8.57 6.29
C LEU A 161 11.28 7.56 7.43
N SER A 162 10.41 7.59 8.44
CA SER A 162 10.43 6.62 9.53
C SER A 162 10.17 5.21 9.02
N VAL A 163 9.21 5.05 8.09
CA VAL A 163 8.92 3.76 7.43
C VAL A 163 10.14 3.26 6.66
N LEU A 164 10.81 4.14 5.91
CA LEU A 164 12.03 3.79 5.17
C LEU A 164 13.16 3.36 6.11
N LEU A 165 13.43 4.14 7.16
CA LEU A 165 14.48 3.83 8.13
C LEU A 165 14.22 2.50 8.86
N LEU A 166 12.98 2.26 9.31
CA LEU A 166 12.61 0.99 9.95
C LEU A 166 12.73 -0.18 8.98
N THR A 167 12.32 0.00 7.73
CA THR A 167 12.50 -1.01 6.67
C THR A 167 13.97 -1.36 6.49
N LEU A 168 14.87 -0.37 6.45
CA LEU A 168 16.31 -0.61 6.28
C LEU A 168 16.93 -1.29 7.51
N ILE A 169 16.67 -0.77 8.72
CA ILE A 169 17.24 -1.30 9.97
C ILE A 169 16.77 -2.73 10.24
N THR A 170 15.53 -3.05 9.84
CA THR A 170 14.95 -4.40 10.02
C THR A 170 15.14 -5.31 8.80
N LEU A 171 15.96 -4.93 7.83
CA LEU A 171 16.23 -5.70 6.60
C LEU A 171 14.94 -6.12 5.86
N GLY A 172 13.95 -5.24 5.80
CA GLY A 172 12.69 -5.47 5.09
C GLY A 172 11.57 -6.09 5.94
N VAL A 173 11.83 -6.55 7.16
CA VAL A 173 10.80 -7.18 8.02
C VAL A 173 9.67 -6.20 8.35
N TYR A 174 10.01 -4.95 8.69
CA TYR A 174 9.02 -3.90 8.94
C TYR A 174 8.13 -3.65 7.72
N TRP A 175 8.67 -3.74 6.50
CA TRP A 175 7.92 -3.56 5.28
C TRP A 175 6.84 -4.65 5.12
N LEU A 176 7.19 -5.91 5.38
CA LEU A 176 6.23 -7.02 5.34
C LEU A 176 5.09 -6.85 6.35
N TYR A 177 5.41 -6.40 7.57
CA TYR A 177 4.41 -6.04 8.57
C TYR A 177 3.48 -4.92 8.05
N LEU A 178 4.06 -3.86 7.50
CA LEU A 178 3.33 -2.69 7.06
C LEU A 178 2.35 -3.00 5.91
N ILE A 179 2.73 -3.88 4.97
CA ILE A 179 1.84 -4.32 3.90
C ILE A 179 0.55 -4.92 4.46
N VAL A 180 0.67 -5.80 5.46
CA VAL A 180 -0.49 -6.47 6.07
C VAL A 180 -1.31 -5.48 6.89
N GLU A 181 -0.65 -4.73 7.76
CA GLU A 181 -1.31 -3.81 8.68
C GLU A 181 -2.05 -2.70 7.94
N LEU A 182 -1.39 -2.03 6.98
CA LEU A 182 -2.01 -0.94 6.22
C LEU A 182 -3.21 -1.43 5.39
N SER A 183 -3.13 -2.63 4.83
CA SER A 183 -4.24 -3.24 4.09
C SER A 183 -5.45 -3.49 5.00
N LYS A 184 -5.22 -3.93 6.24
CA LYS A 184 -6.29 -4.10 7.25
C LYS A 184 -6.87 -2.75 7.66
N GLU A 185 -6.03 -1.79 8.00
CA GLU A 185 -6.46 -0.45 8.41
C GLU A 185 -7.30 0.24 7.33
N ILE A 186 -6.93 0.13 6.05
CA ILE A 186 -7.73 0.65 4.94
C ILE A 186 -9.08 -0.06 4.87
N ASN A 187 -9.13 -1.39 4.99
CA ASN A 187 -10.39 -2.12 4.97
C ASN A 187 -11.31 -1.75 6.16
N GLU A 188 -10.75 -1.68 7.36
CA GLU A 188 -11.47 -1.28 8.58
C GLU A 188 -11.98 0.16 8.49
N PHE A 189 -11.19 1.07 7.93
CA PHE A 189 -11.61 2.44 7.66
C PHE A 189 -12.81 2.49 6.71
N LEU A 190 -12.78 1.74 5.61
CA LEU A 190 -13.90 1.67 4.66
C LEU A 190 -15.14 0.99 5.26
N ASP A 191 -14.96 -0.01 6.12
CA ASP A 191 -16.06 -0.67 6.84
C ASP A 191 -16.72 0.28 7.84
N ALA A 192 -15.93 1.06 8.58
CA ALA A 192 -16.45 2.05 9.52
C ALA A 192 -17.22 3.17 8.79
N ASP A 193 -16.70 3.59 7.64
CA ASP A 193 -17.34 4.58 6.77
C ASP A 193 -18.70 4.10 6.26
N GLU A 194 -18.73 2.90 5.68
CA GLU A 194 -19.95 2.28 5.15
C GLU A 194 -21.01 2.06 6.24
N ARG A 195 -20.61 1.63 7.44
CA ARG A 195 -21.51 1.48 8.59
C ARG A 195 -22.09 2.81 9.04
N THR A 196 -21.25 3.85 9.11
CA THR A 196 -21.69 5.19 9.50
C THR A 196 -22.73 5.71 8.53
N MET A 197 -22.44 5.67 7.23
CA MET A 197 -23.38 6.13 6.20
C MET A 197 -24.70 5.36 6.22
N LYS A 198 -24.67 4.02 6.34
CA LYS A 198 -25.88 3.21 6.42
C LYS A 198 -26.74 3.56 7.64
N ASN A 199 -26.12 3.80 8.79
CA ASN A 199 -26.84 4.19 10.00
C ASN A 199 -27.48 5.57 9.88
N LEU A 200 -26.95 6.46 9.04
CA LEU A 200 -27.50 7.77 8.77
C LEU A 200 -28.69 7.71 7.79
N GLU A 201 -28.60 6.88 6.76
CA GLU A 201 -29.73 6.64 5.83
C GLU A 201 -30.96 6.06 6.55
N VAL A 202 -30.78 5.24 7.58
CA VAL A 202 -31.90 4.68 8.37
C VAL A 202 -32.57 5.73 9.27
N LYS A 203 -31.88 6.84 9.59
CA LYS A 203 -32.38 7.91 10.47
C LYS A 203 -33.05 9.06 9.73
N LEU A 204 -32.87 9.15 8.41
CA LEU A 204 -33.50 10.14 7.53
C LEU A 204 -34.84 9.62 7.00
#